data_AF-A0A497KL79-F1
#
_entry.id   AF-A0A497KL79-F1
#
_cell.length_a   1.000
_cell.length_b   1.000
_cell.length_c   1.000
_cell.angle_alpha   90.00
_cell.angle_beta   90.00
_cell.angle_gamma   90.00
#
_symmetry.space_group_name_H-M   'P 1'
#
loop_
_entity.id
_entity.type
_entity.pdbx_description
1 polymer ?
#
loop_
_entity_poly.entity_id
_entity_poly.type
_entity_poly.pdbx_seq_one_letter_code
_entity_poly.pdbx_strand_id
1 'polypeptide(L)'
;MQMNPRYYFNNFVLPNYDEFCADEGSVRKAFNAVISLASMVDNYFNYYERRQDPKVASFMVSTNKKDNLLAFKRHLQTLSPYFNDLQSMANAYRHLYTNSGNVYVTVDSCGAVFVEELDANESDNISNELNGAYCSQVYYRTKDGRVYTVKEALDDMIRIWKTLL
;
A
#
# COMPACT_ATOMS: atom_id res chain seq x y z
N MET A 1 12.11 -14.29 -14.39
CA MET A 1 11.42 -15.25 -13.51
C MET A 1 10.28 -14.53 -12.82
N GLN A 2 9.02 -14.86 -13.10
CA GLN A 2 7.90 -14.31 -12.31
C GLN A 2 7.75 -15.13 -11.04
N MET A 3 7.94 -14.44 -9.92
CA MET A 3 7.97 -15.00 -8.58
C MET A 3 6.56 -15.40 -8.11
N ASN A 4 6.45 -16.52 -7.41
CA ASN A 4 5.20 -16.96 -6.77
C ASN A 4 4.67 -15.85 -5.82
N PRO A 5 3.37 -15.52 -5.81
CA PRO A 5 2.83 -14.45 -4.98
C PRO A 5 3.08 -14.64 -3.48
N ARG A 6 2.96 -15.86 -2.96
CA ARG A 6 3.28 -16.14 -1.55
C ARG A 6 4.78 -15.96 -1.27
N TYR A 7 5.64 -16.32 -2.21
CA TYR A 7 7.07 -16.06 -2.09
C TYR A 7 7.37 -14.55 -2.15
N TYR A 8 6.77 -13.81 -3.07
CA TYR A 8 6.93 -12.36 -3.17
C TYR A 8 6.46 -11.67 -1.88
N PHE A 9 5.31 -12.07 -1.35
CA PHE A 9 4.77 -11.56 -0.10
C PHE A 9 5.73 -11.77 1.07
N ASN A 10 6.25 -12.99 1.24
CA ASN A 10 7.15 -13.33 2.35
C ASN A 10 8.54 -12.68 2.25
N ASN A 11 9.04 -12.41 1.04
CA ASN A 11 10.41 -11.92 0.85
C ASN A 11 10.49 -10.41 0.57
N PHE A 12 9.39 -9.77 0.17
CA PHE A 12 9.38 -8.35 -0.18
C PHE A 12 8.34 -7.58 0.63
N VAL A 13 7.09 -8.07 0.72
CA VAL A 13 6.03 -7.29 1.37
C VAL A 13 6.18 -7.32 2.89
N LEU A 14 6.27 -8.50 3.50
CA LEU A 14 6.41 -8.63 4.96
C LEU A 14 7.70 -7.97 5.48
N PRO A 15 8.90 -8.21 4.92
CA PRO A 15 10.11 -7.60 5.47
C PRO A 15 10.11 -6.07 5.42
N ASN A 16 9.62 -5.46 4.34
CA ASN A 16 9.54 -4.00 4.25
C ASN A 16 8.48 -3.43 5.22
N TYR A 17 7.38 -4.14 5.44
CA TYR A 17 6.37 -3.77 6.42
C TYR A 17 6.90 -3.91 7.86
N ASP A 18 7.61 -4.99 8.18
CA ASP A 18 8.20 -5.22 9.50
C ASP A 18 9.30 -4.18 9.81
N GLU A 19 10.13 -3.83 8.82
CA GLU A 19 11.10 -2.74 8.95
C GLU A 19 10.43 -1.39 9.25
N PHE A 20 9.28 -1.11 8.61
CA PHE A 20 8.49 0.08 8.88
C PHE A 20 7.86 0.05 10.28
N CYS A 21 7.31 -1.08 10.72
CA CYS A 21 6.75 -1.21 12.07
C CYS A 21 7.80 -1.02 13.17
N ALA A 22 9.07 -1.33 12.89
CA ALA A 22 10.16 -1.07 13.83
C ALA A 22 10.52 0.42 13.96
N ASP A 23 10.04 1.28 13.05
CA ASP A 23 10.37 2.71 12.96
C ASP A 23 9.27 3.44 12.16
N GLU A 24 8.10 3.58 12.78
CA GLU A 24 6.87 4.08 12.16
C GLU A 24 6.94 5.56 11.75
N GLY A 25 7.97 6.29 12.20
CA GLY A 25 8.22 7.68 11.83
C GLY A 25 9.02 7.84 10.54
N SER A 26 9.58 6.76 10.01
CA SER A 26 10.43 6.82 8.82
C SER A 26 9.62 6.82 7.53
N VAL A 27 9.48 8.00 6.91
CA VAL A 27 8.86 8.17 5.58
C VAL A 27 9.47 7.23 4.54
N ARG A 28 10.79 7.06 4.57
CA ARG A 28 11.48 6.15 3.63
C ARG A 28 11.00 4.71 3.79
N LYS A 29 10.91 4.20 5.03
CA LYS A 29 10.46 2.84 5.31
C LYS A 29 8.97 2.67 4.99
N ALA A 30 8.16 3.69 5.28
CA ALA A 30 6.76 3.74 4.88
C ALA A 30 6.61 3.57 3.36
N PHE A 31 7.33 4.36 2.55
CA PHE A 31 7.28 4.21 1.09
C PHE A 31 7.77 2.86 0.60
N ASN A 32 8.83 2.29 1.20
CA ASN A 32 9.31 0.95 0.85
C ASN A 32 8.22 -0.12 1.07
N ALA A 33 7.52 -0.08 2.21
CA ALA A 33 6.39 -0.96 2.51
C ALA A 33 5.25 -0.76 1.49
N VAL A 34 4.88 0.50 1.21
CA VAL A 34 3.80 0.83 0.28
C VAL A 34 4.12 0.38 -1.17
N ILE A 35 5.34 0.57 -1.65
CA ILE A 35 5.74 0.21 -3.02
C ILE A 35 5.75 -1.31 -3.21
N SER A 36 6.29 -2.05 -2.25
CA SER A 36 6.31 -3.51 -2.30
C SER A 36 4.87 -4.06 -2.28
N LEU A 37 4.00 -3.50 -1.44
CA LEU A 37 2.58 -3.86 -1.39
C LEU A 37 1.83 -3.50 -2.67
N ALA A 38 2.06 -2.32 -3.25
CA ALA A 38 1.43 -1.93 -4.51
C ALA A 38 1.84 -2.86 -5.66
N SER A 39 3.10 -3.30 -5.67
CA SER A 39 3.66 -4.23 -6.66
C SER A 39 3.15 -5.68 -6.48
N MET A 40 2.65 -6.03 -5.29
CA MET A 40 2.01 -7.31 -5.01
C MET A 40 0.78 -7.54 -5.89
N VAL A 41 0.01 -6.48 -6.20
CA VAL A 41 -1.19 -6.56 -7.06
C VAL A 41 -0.84 -7.12 -8.43
N ASP A 42 0.17 -6.51 -9.07
CA ASP A 42 0.61 -6.92 -10.40
C ASP A 42 1.26 -8.31 -10.35
N ASN A 43 2.03 -8.63 -9.31
CA ASN A 43 2.61 -9.96 -9.15
C ASN A 43 1.52 -11.06 -9.04
N TYR A 44 0.55 -10.87 -8.14
CA TYR A 44 -0.55 -11.80 -7.91
C TYR A 44 -1.35 -12.02 -9.19
N PHE A 45 -1.83 -10.93 -9.81
CA PHE A 45 -2.68 -11.00 -10.99
C PHE A 45 -1.95 -11.69 -12.15
N ASN A 46 -0.72 -11.26 -12.46
CA ASN A 46 0.05 -11.81 -13.57
C ASN A 46 0.40 -13.29 -13.38
N TYR A 47 0.67 -13.72 -12.15
CA TYR A 47 1.05 -15.11 -11.86
C TYR A 47 -0.12 -16.07 -12.07
N TYR A 48 -1.31 -15.70 -11.58
CA TYR A 48 -2.52 -16.53 -11.63
C TYR A 48 -3.23 -16.46 -12.99
N GLU A 49 -3.23 -15.30 -13.66
CA GLU A 49 -3.79 -15.13 -15.01
C GLU A 49 -3.14 -16.11 -16.00
N ARG A 50 -1.81 -16.19 -15.98
CA ARG A 50 -1.04 -17.09 -16.86
C ARG A 50 -1.32 -18.57 -16.63
N ARG A 51 -1.75 -18.92 -15.42
CA ARG A 51 -2.07 -20.29 -15.02
C ARG A 51 -3.55 -20.61 -15.20
N GLN A 52 -4.34 -19.64 -15.66
CA GLN A 52 -5.80 -19.77 -15.74
C GLN A 52 -6.40 -20.19 -14.39
N ASP A 53 -5.82 -19.68 -13.31
CA ASP A 53 -6.18 -20.07 -11.95
C ASP A 53 -7.54 -19.46 -11.56
N PRO A 54 -8.44 -20.23 -10.92
CA PRO A 54 -9.75 -19.75 -10.47
C PRO A 54 -9.67 -18.48 -9.61
N LYS A 55 -8.56 -18.25 -8.89
CA LYS A 55 -8.33 -17.07 -8.04
C LYS A 55 -8.46 -15.74 -8.79
N VAL A 56 -8.25 -15.71 -10.11
CA VAL A 56 -8.42 -14.50 -10.92
C VAL A 56 -9.39 -14.64 -12.09
N ALA A 57 -9.95 -15.84 -12.30
CA ALA A 57 -10.83 -16.14 -13.42
C ALA A 57 -12.08 -15.23 -13.45
N SER A 58 -12.64 -14.91 -12.27
CA SER A 58 -13.79 -14.00 -12.15
C SER A 58 -13.53 -12.56 -12.61
N PHE A 59 -12.26 -12.17 -12.79
CA PHE A 59 -11.86 -10.83 -13.24
C PHE A 59 -11.52 -10.78 -14.74
N MET A 60 -11.60 -11.90 -15.46
CA MET A 60 -11.34 -11.99 -16.90
C MET A 60 -12.55 -11.50 -17.71
N VAL A 61 -12.91 -10.23 -17.54
CA VAL A 61 -14.11 -9.59 -18.11
C VAL A 61 -13.96 -9.17 -19.58
N SER A 62 -12.73 -9.12 -20.09
CA SER A 62 -12.38 -8.63 -21.42
C SER A 62 -11.22 -9.43 -22.02
N THR A 63 -11.07 -9.36 -23.34
CA THR A 63 -9.87 -9.86 -24.03
C THR A 63 -8.64 -8.98 -23.75
N ASN A 64 -8.85 -7.75 -23.26
CA ASN A 64 -7.79 -6.82 -22.89
C ASN A 64 -7.37 -7.00 -21.42
N LYS A 65 -6.11 -7.35 -21.23
CA LYS A 65 -5.48 -7.52 -19.92
C LYS A 65 -5.61 -6.30 -19.00
N LYS A 66 -5.57 -5.08 -19.54
CA LYS A 66 -5.69 -3.86 -18.72
C LYS A 66 -7.05 -3.77 -18.04
N ASP A 67 -8.10 -4.17 -18.74
CA ASP A 67 -9.48 -4.14 -18.21
C ASP A 67 -9.66 -5.20 -17.11
N ASN A 68 -9.05 -6.38 -17.30
CA ASN A 68 -9.09 -7.46 -16.31
C ASN A 68 -8.32 -7.10 -15.03
N LEU A 69 -7.15 -6.48 -15.18
CA LEU A 69 -6.39 -5.95 -14.06
C LEU A 69 -7.15 -4.82 -13.35
N LEU A 70 -7.83 -3.95 -14.10
CA LEU A 70 -8.69 -2.91 -13.52
C LEU A 70 -9.86 -3.51 -12.74
N ALA A 71 -10.49 -4.57 -13.24
CA ALA A 71 -11.54 -5.29 -12.53
C ALA A 71 -11.03 -5.89 -11.22
N PHE A 72 -9.82 -6.49 -11.23
CA PHE A 72 -9.18 -6.99 -10.01
C PHE A 72 -8.85 -5.86 -9.01
N LYS A 73 -8.30 -4.73 -9.50
CA LYS A 73 -8.04 -3.55 -8.65
C LYS A 73 -9.31 -3.00 -8.02
N ARG A 74 -10.42 -2.95 -8.76
CA ARG A 74 -11.74 -2.58 -8.22
C ARG A 74 -12.20 -3.55 -7.12
N HIS A 75 -11.98 -4.85 -7.30
CA HIS A 75 -12.26 -5.80 -6.23
C HIS A 75 -11.43 -5.52 -4.96
N LEU A 76 -10.12 -5.26 -5.09
CA LEU A 76 -9.30 -4.88 -3.93
C LEU A 76 -9.78 -3.58 -3.26
N GLN A 77 -10.27 -2.60 -4.02
CA GLN A 77 -10.92 -1.40 -3.47
C GLN A 77 -12.18 -1.72 -2.65
N THR A 78 -12.94 -2.75 -3.04
CA THR A 78 -14.11 -3.18 -2.24
C THR A 78 -13.71 -3.89 -0.95
N LEU A 79 -12.49 -4.43 -0.87
CA LEU A 79 -11.97 -5.10 0.32
C LEU A 79 -11.32 -4.11 1.31
N SER A 80 -10.71 -3.04 0.81
CA SER A 80 -10.08 -2.00 1.64
C SER A 80 -10.35 -0.60 1.09
N PRO A 81 -10.85 0.33 1.92
CA PRO A 81 -10.97 1.74 1.53
C PRO A 81 -9.59 2.40 1.29
N TYR A 82 -8.53 1.88 1.92
CA TYR A 82 -7.18 2.45 1.84
C TYR A 82 -6.41 2.07 0.58
N PHE A 83 -6.90 1.08 -0.18
CA PHE A 83 -6.18 0.54 -1.34
C PHE A 83 -5.78 1.61 -2.36
N ASN A 84 -6.69 2.53 -2.67
CA ASN A 84 -6.43 3.59 -3.65
C ASN A 84 -5.38 4.58 -3.19
N ASP A 85 -5.37 4.90 -1.90
CA ASP A 85 -4.42 5.83 -1.32
C ASP A 85 -3.01 5.23 -1.35
N LEU A 86 -2.86 3.97 -0.94
CA LEU A 86 -1.58 3.27 -1.02
C LEU A 86 -1.06 3.12 -2.46
N GLN A 87 -1.96 2.85 -3.43
CA GLN A 87 -1.58 2.84 -4.85
C GLN A 87 -1.16 4.23 -5.34
N SER A 88 -1.86 5.29 -4.93
CA SER A 88 -1.51 6.68 -5.24
C SER A 88 -0.17 7.07 -4.64
N MET A 89 0.11 6.70 -3.39
CA MET A 89 1.42 6.89 -2.74
C MET A 89 2.54 6.20 -3.53
N ALA A 90 2.37 4.91 -3.86
CA ALA A 90 3.36 4.17 -4.63
C ALA A 90 3.61 4.79 -6.01
N ASN A 91 2.55 5.24 -6.69
CA ASN A 91 2.68 5.91 -7.98
C ASN A 91 3.38 7.26 -7.86
N ALA A 92 3.00 8.09 -6.87
CA ALA A 92 3.66 9.37 -6.63
C ALA A 92 5.17 9.19 -6.41
N TYR A 93 5.58 8.19 -5.62
CA TYR A 93 6.99 7.87 -5.42
C TYR A 93 7.69 7.46 -6.72
N ARG A 94 7.10 6.55 -7.52
CA ARG A 94 7.66 6.16 -8.82
C ARG A 94 7.86 7.38 -9.74
N HIS A 95 6.98 8.38 -9.64
CA HIS A 95 7.03 9.57 -10.48
C HIS A 95 7.98 10.67 -10.02
N LEU A 96 8.33 10.72 -8.73
CA LEU A 96 9.41 11.59 -8.23
C LEU A 96 10.76 11.30 -8.91
N TYR A 97 10.95 10.10 -9.46
CA TYR A 97 12.17 9.70 -10.18
C TYR A 97 12.03 9.67 -11.72
N THR A 98 10.86 9.96 -12.31
CA THR A 98 10.66 9.96 -13.78
C THR A 98 10.71 11.34 -14.43
N ASN A 99 11.44 12.30 -13.86
CA ASN A 99 11.75 13.54 -14.57
C ASN A 99 12.80 13.32 -15.67
N SER A 100 12.37 12.66 -16.76
CA SER A 100 12.98 12.73 -18.09
C SER A 100 11.99 12.26 -19.16
N GLY A 101 10.93 13.05 -19.39
CA GLY A 101 10.40 13.20 -20.75
C GLY A 101 9.09 12.51 -21.13
N ASN A 102 8.13 12.24 -20.23
CA ASN A 102 6.78 11.83 -20.66
C ASN A 102 5.64 12.66 -20.08
N VAL A 103 4.65 12.87 -20.95
CA VAL A 103 3.50 13.77 -20.85
C VAL A 103 2.28 12.96 -20.38
N TYR A 104 1.81 13.29 -19.18
CA TYR A 104 0.65 12.78 -18.42
C TYR A 104 0.80 11.44 -17.66
N VAL A 105 0.74 11.54 -16.33
CA VAL A 105 0.28 10.45 -15.44
C VAL A 105 -0.64 11.04 -14.38
N THR A 106 -1.85 10.46 -14.25
CA THR A 106 -2.85 10.88 -13.27
C THR A 106 -2.49 10.33 -11.88
N VAL A 107 -2.05 11.21 -10.98
CA VAL A 107 -1.90 10.92 -9.54
C VAL A 107 -3.21 11.28 -8.86
N ASP A 108 -3.98 10.29 -8.38
CA ASP A 108 -5.38 10.55 -8.04
C ASP A 108 -5.76 10.65 -6.54
N SER A 109 -4.90 10.38 -5.54
CA SER A 109 -5.42 10.51 -4.16
C SER A 109 -4.50 10.78 -2.97
N CYS A 110 -3.21 11.04 -3.11
CA CYS A 110 -2.43 11.52 -1.95
C CYS A 110 -2.23 13.03 -2.01
N GLY A 111 -3.01 13.76 -1.20
CA GLY A 111 -2.89 15.21 -1.07
C GLY A 111 -1.54 15.61 -0.46
N ALA A 112 -1.13 14.95 0.63
CA ALA A 112 0.17 15.12 1.26
C ALA A 112 0.56 13.90 2.10
N VAL A 113 1.85 13.58 2.17
CA VAL A 113 2.43 12.63 3.14
C VAL A 113 3.34 13.42 4.07
N PHE A 114 3.15 13.31 5.38
CA PHE A 114 3.87 14.09 6.38
C PHE A 114 4.12 13.26 7.65
N VAL A 115 5.09 13.69 8.44
CA VAL A 115 5.40 13.11 9.75
C VAL A 115 4.89 14.07 10.80
N GLU A 116 4.23 13.54 11.82
CA GLU A 116 3.86 14.29 13.00
C GLU A 116 4.53 13.64 14.22
N GLU A 117 5.15 14.48 15.05
CA GLU A 117 5.71 14.07 16.34
C GLU A 117 4.60 14.26 17.39
N LEU A 118 4.11 13.17 17.97
CA LEU A 118 3.11 13.25 19.03
C LEU A 118 3.81 13.47 20.37
N ASP A 119 3.42 14.53 21.09
CA ASP A 119 3.85 14.78 22.46
C ASP A 119 3.02 13.89 23.41
N ALA A 120 3.69 13.17 24.31
CA ALA A 120 3.07 12.12 25.13
C ALA A 120 1.88 12.61 25.99
N ASN A 121 1.77 13.92 26.23
CA ASN A 121 0.77 14.54 27.10
C ASN A 121 -0.56 14.92 26.42
N GLU A 122 -0.68 14.84 25.09
CA GLU A 122 -1.96 15.06 24.38
C GLU A 122 -2.68 13.74 24.02
N SER A 123 -2.13 12.60 24.47
CA SER A 123 -2.66 11.26 24.23
C SER A 123 -3.71 10.80 25.26
N ASP A 124 -4.71 11.63 25.56
CA ASP A 124 -5.90 11.17 26.27
C ASP A 124 -6.72 10.26 25.33
N ASN A 125 -6.31 8.98 25.23
CA ASN A 125 -7.10 7.76 24.94
C ASN A 125 -6.30 6.58 24.36
N ILE A 126 -4.96 6.58 24.34
CA ILE A 126 -4.18 5.39 23.94
C ILE A 126 -3.43 4.85 25.16
N SER A 127 -3.97 3.76 25.70
CA SER A 127 -3.43 2.83 26.71
C SER A 127 -2.03 3.16 27.29
N ASN A 128 -2.03 3.42 28.60
CA ASN A 128 -0.90 3.63 29.53
C ASN A 128 0.22 2.56 29.51
N GLU A 129 1.03 2.45 28.44
CA GLU A 129 2.27 1.64 28.46
C GLU A 129 3.47 2.25 27.72
N LEU A 130 3.54 3.57 27.55
CA LEU A 130 4.78 4.20 27.03
C LEU A 130 5.26 5.32 27.94
N ASN A 131 6.16 4.95 28.85
CA ASN A 131 7.03 5.89 29.55
C ASN A 131 7.92 6.63 28.53
N GLY A 132 7.55 7.87 28.19
CA GLY A 132 8.48 8.91 27.74
C GLY A 132 9.20 8.72 26.39
N ALA A 133 8.66 7.93 25.46
CA ALA A 133 9.21 7.84 24.11
C ALA A 133 8.35 8.66 23.14
N TYR A 134 8.92 9.69 22.53
CA TYR A 134 8.33 10.35 21.36
C TYR A 134 8.05 9.29 20.28
N CYS A 135 6.78 9.12 19.91
CA CYS A 135 6.39 8.24 18.82
C CYS A 135 6.11 9.11 17.59
N SER A 136 7.06 9.15 16.66
CA SER A 136 6.83 9.74 15.35
C SER A 136 6.05 8.75 14.48
N GLN A 137 4.98 9.19 13.86
CA GLN A 137 4.21 8.38 12.91
C GLN A 137 4.09 9.07 11.56
N VAL A 138 4.08 8.28 10.49
CA VAL A 138 3.84 8.77 9.13
C VAL A 138 2.33 8.79 8.86
N TYR A 139 1.83 9.97 8.48
CA TYR A 139 0.45 10.21 8.10
C TYR A 139 0.34 10.56 6.62
N TYR A 140 -0.83 10.32 6.06
CA TYR A 140 -1.20 10.86 4.76
C TYR A 140 -2.58 11.53 4.82
N ARG A 141 -2.75 12.58 4.03
CA ARG A 141 -4.01 13.32 3.88
C ARG A 141 -4.63 13.03 2.52
N THR A 142 -5.88 12.62 2.52
CA THR A 142 -6.69 12.42 1.31
C THR A 142 -7.21 13.76 0.77
N LYS A 143 -7.70 13.77 -0.47
CA LYS A 143 -8.21 14.99 -1.14
C LYS A 143 -9.40 15.64 -0.41
N ASP A 144 -10.20 14.86 0.30
CA ASP A 144 -11.33 15.33 1.12
C ASP A 144 -10.91 15.79 2.52
N GLY A 145 -9.60 15.84 2.81
CA GLY A 145 -9.03 16.39 4.04
C GLY A 145 -8.92 15.40 5.19
N ARG A 146 -9.34 14.14 5.01
CA ARG A 146 -9.18 13.10 6.04
C ARG A 146 -7.71 12.73 6.18
N VAL A 147 -7.32 12.39 7.40
CA VAL A 147 -5.94 12.04 7.75
C VAL A 147 -5.96 10.63 8.31
N TYR A 148 -5.05 9.79 7.81
CA TYR A 148 -4.88 8.42 8.25
C TYR A 148 -3.40 8.15 8.52
N THR A 149 -3.12 7.21 9.42
CA THR A 149 -1.76 6.69 9.56
C THR A 149 -1.45 5.78 8.39
N VAL A 150 -0.22 5.82 7.86
CA VAL A 150 0.21 4.87 6.84
C VAL A 150 0.20 3.44 7.40
N LYS A 151 0.44 3.30 8.70
CA LYS A 151 0.36 2.03 9.41
C LYS A 151 -1.02 1.39 9.33
N GLU A 152 -2.08 2.10 9.71
CA GLU A 152 -3.45 1.58 9.66
C GLU A 152 -3.81 1.04 8.25
N ALA A 153 -3.47 1.81 7.22
CA ALA A 153 -3.69 1.43 5.83
C ALA A 153 -2.89 0.17 5.43
N LEU A 154 -1.61 0.08 5.85
CA LEU A 154 -0.77 -1.08 5.58
C LEU A 154 -1.25 -2.32 6.34
N ASP A 155 -1.59 -2.21 7.63
CA ASP A 155 -2.08 -3.30 8.47
C ASP A 155 -3.32 -3.97 7.83
N ASP A 156 -4.26 -3.16 7.35
CA ASP A 156 -5.46 -3.65 6.66
C ASP A 156 -5.13 -4.40 5.36
N MET A 157 -4.29 -3.82 4.52
CA MET A 157 -3.88 -4.47 3.28
C MET A 157 -3.05 -5.74 3.51
N ILE A 158 -2.19 -5.78 4.53
CA ILE A 158 -1.44 -6.97 4.92
C ILE A 158 -2.40 -8.09 5.35
N ARG A 159 -3.44 -7.76 6.13
CA ARG A 159 -4.49 -8.71 6.54
C ARG A 159 -5.25 -9.27 5.33
N ILE A 160 -5.60 -8.43 4.38
CA ILE A 160 -6.27 -8.85 3.13
C ILE A 160 -5.35 -9.79 2.33
N TRP A 161 -4.07 -9.44 2.16
CA TRP A 161 -3.14 -10.28 1.41
C TRP A 161 -2.89 -11.64 2.08
N LYS A 162 -2.80 -11.70 3.42
CA LYS A 162 -2.73 -12.97 4.16
C LYS A 162 -3.95 -13.87 3.91
N THR A 163 -5.10 -13.28 3.58
CA THR A 163 -6.34 -14.01 3.32
C THR A 163 -6.44 -14.49 1.87
N LEU A 164 -5.96 -13.70 0.91
CA LEU A 164 -5.99 -14.03 -0.53
C LEU A 164 -4.92 -15.07 -0.96
N LEU A 165 -3.83 -15.18 -0.20
CA LEU A 165 -2.68 -16.03 -0.52
C LEU A 165 -2.84 -17.49 -0.07
#